data_AF-A0A514ZZK1-F1
#
_entry.id   AF-A0A514ZZK1-F1
#
_cell.length_a   1.000
_cell.length_b   1.000
_cell.length_c   1.000
_cell.angle_alpha   90.00
_cell.angle_beta   90.00
_cell.angle_gamma   90.00
#
_symmetry.space_group_name_H-M   'P 1'
#
loop_
_entity.id
_entity.type
_entity.pdbx_description
1 polymer ?
#
loop_
_entity_poly.entity_id
_entity_poly.type
_entity_poly.pdbx_seq_one_letter_code
_entity_poly.pdbx_strand_id
1 'polypeptide(L)'
;MIVKLAEGNLKTKFGEYREVLFYDGQNESIALLMGDVDGAEEVLCRVHSSCLFGHAFNSIECDCREQMEISQQLIQQEGRGIVIWLDQEGKGNGHFALLKSVEYKRIGLAQADAYEAVGFKRDARDYRVAADILNELGVKSIRMLTNNPKKVDTLTKYGIRVAGIKATEL
;
A
#
# COMPACT_ATOMS: atom_id res chain seq x y z
N MET A 1 5.07 18.31 0.35
CA MET A 1 4.32 18.53 -0.90
C MET A 1 4.71 17.38 -1.80
N ILE A 2 3.74 16.59 -2.25
CA ILE A 2 4.00 15.51 -3.20
C ILE A 2 4.22 16.12 -4.59
N VAL A 3 5.17 15.60 -5.36
CA VAL A 3 5.40 16.01 -6.75
C VAL A 3 5.39 14.79 -7.66
N LYS A 4 4.73 14.89 -8.81
CA LYS A 4 4.83 13.91 -9.89
C LYS A 4 6.19 14.07 -10.59
N LEU A 5 6.98 13.01 -10.65
CA LEU A 5 8.30 12.99 -11.29
C LEU A 5 8.26 12.45 -12.71
N ALA A 6 7.54 11.35 -12.93
CA ALA A 6 7.49 10.65 -14.21
C ALA A 6 6.21 9.82 -14.35
N GLU A 7 5.87 9.43 -15.57
CA GLU A 7 4.83 8.43 -15.84
C GLU A 7 5.18 7.55 -17.04
N GLY A 8 4.58 6.36 -17.10
CA GLY A 8 4.78 5.39 -18.16
C GLY A 8 3.70 4.31 -18.16
N ASN A 9 3.83 3.33 -19.06
CA ASN A 9 2.93 2.18 -19.13
C ASN A 9 3.63 0.92 -18.61
N LEU A 10 2.93 0.18 -17.76
CA LEU A 10 3.38 -1.09 -17.20
C LEU A 10 2.41 -2.20 -17.58
N LYS A 11 2.91 -3.21 -18.29
CA LYS A 11 2.14 -4.43 -18.58
C LYS A 11 2.42 -5.48 -17.52
N THR A 12 1.36 -5.97 -16.89
CA THR A 12 1.42 -6.99 -15.84
C THR A 12 0.61 -8.22 -16.26
N LYS A 13 0.68 -9.29 -15.47
CA LYS A 13 -0.24 -10.44 -15.61
C LYS A 13 -1.72 -10.09 -15.38
N PHE A 14 -2.01 -8.91 -14.83
CA PHE A 14 -3.35 -8.44 -14.49
C PHE A 14 -3.82 -7.28 -15.39
N GLY A 15 -3.16 -7.06 -16.52
CA GLY A 15 -3.49 -6.00 -17.47
C GLY A 15 -2.47 -4.86 -17.49
N GLU A 16 -2.83 -3.82 -18.23
CA GLU A 16 -2.00 -2.64 -18.45
C GLU A 16 -2.36 -1.54 -17.46
N TYR A 17 -1.34 -0.97 -16.84
CA TYR A 17 -1.46 0.14 -15.89
C TYR A 17 -0.70 1.35 -16.44
N ARG A 18 -1.24 2.54 -16.18
CA ARG A 18 -0.43 3.76 -16.18
C ARG A 18 0.28 3.83 -14.84
N GLU A 19 1.61 3.79 -14.87
CA GLU A 19 2.48 3.98 -13.71
C GLU A 19 2.81 5.46 -13.56
N VAL A 20 2.72 5.98 -12.35
CA VAL A 20 3.10 7.36 -12.01
C VAL A 20 4.03 7.33 -10.81
N LEU A 21 5.21 7.94 -10.96
CA LEU A 21 6.20 8.09 -9.90
C LEU A 21 6.01 9.44 -9.19
N PHE A 22 5.89 9.39 -7.87
CA PHE A 22 5.77 10.55 -6.99
C PHE A 22 6.95 10.64 -6.02
N TYR A 23 7.25 11.84 -5.55
CA TYR A 23 8.27 12.10 -4.54
C TYR A 23 7.76 13.11 -3.50
N ASP A 24 7.97 12.82 -2.21
CA ASP A 24 7.47 13.66 -1.11
C ASP A 24 8.54 14.58 -0.48
N GLY A 25 9.75 14.61 -1.06
CA GLY A 25 10.91 15.28 -0.48
C GLY A 25 11.83 14.35 0.32
N GLN A 26 11.43 13.09 0.54
CA GLN A 26 12.20 12.08 1.26
C GLN A 26 12.27 10.76 0.49
N ASN A 27 11.12 10.25 0.05
CA ASN A 27 11.00 8.95 -0.59
C ASN A 27 10.18 9.02 -1.87
N GLU A 28 10.48 8.09 -2.77
CA GLU A 28 9.66 7.82 -3.94
C GLU A 28 8.45 6.95 -3.57
N SER A 29 7.36 7.12 -4.29
CA SER A 29 6.14 6.31 -4.18
C SER A 29 5.53 6.13 -5.56
N ILE A 30 4.92 4.97 -5.79
CA ILE A 30 4.41 4.62 -7.12
C ILE A 30 2.89 4.48 -7.05
N ALA A 31 2.19 5.04 -8.02
CA ALA A 31 0.78 4.76 -8.26
C ALA A 31 0.62 3.98 -9.57
N LEU A 32 -0.03 2.83 -9.52
CA LEU A 32 -0.47 2.06 -10.68
C LEU A 32 -1.96 2.31 -10.89
N LEU A 33 -2.31 2.83 -12.06
CA LEU A 33 -3.67 3.26 -12.41
C LEU A 33 -4.20 2.39 -13.54
N MET A 34 -5.34 1.75 -13.32
CA MET A 34 -6.09 1.06 -14.37
C MET A 34 -7.35 1.85 -14.69
N GLY A 35 -7.62 2.04 -15.98
CA GLY A 35 -8.72 2.88 -16.44
C GLY A 35 -8.52 4.37 -16.13
N ASP A 36 -9.54 5.17 -16.41
CA ASP A 36 -9.55 6.58 -16.05
C ASP A 36 -10.08 6.76 -14.62
N VAL A 37 -9.32 7.46 -13.79
CA VAL A 37 -9.59 7.68 -12.36
C VAL A 37 -9.86 9.14 -12.02
N ASP A 38 -9.53 10.08 -12.91
CA ASP A 38 -9.68 11.51 -12.63
C ASP A 38 -11.16 11.88 -12.52
N GLY A 39 -11.53 12.56 -11.44
CA GLY A 39 -12.91 12.93 -11.13
C GLY A 39 -13.86 11.75 -10.85
N ALA A 40 -13.36 10.51 -10.84
CA ALA A 40 -14.16 9.31 -10.62
C ALA A 40 -14.52 9.11 -9.14
N GLU A 41 -15.63 8.43 -8.90
CA GLU A 41 -16.12 8.05 -7.57
C GLU A 41 -16.02 6.54 -7.37
N GLU A 42 -15.92 6.14 -6.10
CA GLU A 42 -15.88 4.76 -5.63
C GLU A 42 -14.80 3.89 -6.29
N VAL A 43 -13.68 4.53 -6.65
CA VAL A 43 -12.54 3.90 -7.31
C VAL A 43 -11.93 2.85 -6.39
N LEU A 44 -11.77 1.62 -6.88
CA LEU A 44 -11.18 0.55 -6.09
C LEU A 44 -9.69 0.87 -5.83
N CYS A 45 -9.27 0.90 -4.57
CA CYS A 45 -7.95 1.39 -4.18
C CYS A 45 -7.25 0.47 -3.19
N ARG A 46 -6.00 0.09 -3.48
CA ARG A 46 -5.09 -0.62 -2.56
C ARG A 46 -3.91 0.28 -2.21
N VAL A 47 -3.78 0.63 -0.92
CA VAL A 47 -2.52 1.16 -0.39
C VAL A 47 -1.65 -0.01 0.06
N HIS A 48 -0.54 -0.26 -0.61
CA HIS A 48 0.37 -1.38 -0.41
C HIS A 48 1.69 -0.90 0.21
N SER A 49 2.12 -1.52 1.31
CA SER A 49 3.44 -1.26 1.92
C SER A 49 4.43 -2.30 1.42
N SER A 50 5.63 -1.87 1.04
CA SER A 50 6.68 -2.78 0.54
C SER A 50 6.99 -3.92 1.52
N CYS A 51 7.35 -5.06 0.95
CA CYS A 51 7.83 -6.22 1.69
C CYS A 51 8.79 -7.01 0.78
N LEU A 52 10.09 -6.91 1.04
CA LEU A 52 11.16 -7.54 0.29
C LEU A 52 10.99 -9.06 0.29
N PHE A 53 10.70 -9.64 1.45
CA PHE A 53 10.56 -11.08 1.60
C PHE A 53 9.42 -11.65 0.76
N GLY A 54 8.23 -11.03 0.82
CA GLY A 54 7.08 -11.48 0.05
C GLY A 54 7.25 -11.23 -1.45
N HIS A 55 7.65 -10.01 -1.85
CA HIS A 55 7.64 -9.60 -3.25
C HIS A 55 8.86 -10.05 -4.04
N ALA A 56 10.05 -10.11 -3.43
CA ALA A 56 11.28 -10.44 -4.14
C ALA A 56 11.80 -11.86 -3.84
N PHE A 57 11.66 -12.33 -2.59
CA PHE A 57 12.27 -13.60 -2.16
C PHE A 57 11.31 -14.77 -2.03
N ASN A 58 10.04 -14.59 -2.42
CA ASN A 58 9.03 -15.66 -2.41
C ASN A 58 8.81 -16.27 -1.00
N SER A 59 8.98 -15.48 0.06
CA SER A 59 8.72 -15.94 1.42
C SER A 59 7.26 -16.32 1.61
N ILE A 60 7.02 -17.41 2.34
CA ILE A 60 5.71 -17.91 2.74
C ILE A 60 5.32 -17.47 4.17
N GLU A 61 6.16 -16.67 4.82
CA GLU A 61 5.94 -16.21 6.20
C GLU A 61 4.93 -15.06 6.30
N CYS A 62 4.52 -14.50 5.16
CA CYS A 62 3.52 -13.45 5.06
C CYS A 62 2.72 -13.56 3.76
N ASP A 63 1.56 -12.91 3.73
CA ASP A 63 0.64 -12.87 2.60
C ASP A 63 0.84 -11.63 1.71
N CYS A 64 1.91 -10.84 1.90
CA CYS A 64 2.05 -9.53 1.26
C CYS A 64 2.01 -9.61 -0.27
N ARG A 65 2.68 -10.60 -0.87
CA ARG A 65 2.63 -10.81 -2.32
C ARG A 65 1.23 -11.23 -2.78
N GLU A 66 0.61 -12.19 -2.10
CA GLU A 66 -0.73 -12.66 -2.42
C GLU A 66 -1.75 -11.52 -2.38
N GLN A 67 -1.66 -10.68 -1.34
CA GLN A 67 -2.48 -9.49 -1.19
C GLN A 67 -2.29 -8.48 -2.33
N MET A 68 -1.06 -8.32 -2.86
CA MET A 68 -0.79 -7.49 -4.04
C MET A 68 -1.40 -8.10 -5.31
N GLU A 69 -1.32 -9.42 -5.46
CA GLU A 69 -1.89 -10.14 -6.60
C GLU A 69 -3.42 -10.08 -6.60
N ILE A 70 -4.08 -10.41 -5.48
CA ILE A 70 -5.54 -10.32 -5.33
C ILE A 70 -6.03 -8.89 -5.59
N SER A 71 -5.31 -7.88 -5.09
CA SER A 71 -5.71 -6.49 -5.31
C SER A 71 -5.71 -6.13 -6.79
N GLN A 72 -4.68 -6.52 -7.54
CA GLN A 72 -4.60 -6.27 -8.98
C GLN A 72 -5.64 -7.08 -9.76
N GLN A 73 -5.97 -8.31 -9.35
CA GLN A 73 -7.05 -9.10 -9.96
C GLN A 73 -8.42 -8.45 -9.76
N LEU A 74 -8.73 -7.99 -8.55
CA LEU A 74 -9.99 -7.30 -8.27
C LEU A 74 -10.09 -5.99 -9.06
N ILE A 75 -8.99 -5.24 -9.17
CA ILE A 75 -8.93 -4.02 -9.99
C ILE A 75 -9.12 -4.35 -11.47
N GLN A 76 -8.50 -5.43 -11.96
CA GLN A 76 -8.69 -5.92 -13.33
C GLN A 76 -10.15 -6.27 -13.63
N GLN A 77 -10.82 -6.96 -12.71
CA GLN A 77 -12.23 -7.32 -12.85
C GLN A 77 -13.15 -6.09 -12.90
N GLU A 78 -12.84 -5.05 -12.11
CA GLU A 78 -13.59 -3.78 -12.12
C GLU A 78 -13.27 -2.93 -13.37
N GLY A 79 -12.11 -3.14 -13.99
CA GLY A 79 -11.61 -2.35 -15.12
C GLY A 79 -11.15 -0.93 -14.75
N ARG A 80 -11.27 -0.55 -13.47
CA ARG A 80 -10.86 0.74 -12.95
C ARG A 80 -10.38 0.63 -11.50
N GLY A 81 -9.16 1.11 -11.23
CA GLY A 81 -8.64 1.11 -9.87
C GLY A 81 -7.22 1.62 -9.73
N ILE A 82 -6.77 1.69 -8.48
CA ILE A 82 -5.49 2.28 -8.08
C ILE A 82 -4.76 1.33 -7.13
N VAL A 83 -3.47 1.10 -7.37
CA VAL A 83 -2.55 0.58 -6.36
C VAL A 83 -1.52 1.66 -6.03
N ILE A 84 -1.40 2.05 -4.76
CA ILE A 84 -0.32 2.92 -4.28
C ILE A 84 0.70 2.06 -3.57
N TRP A 85 1.93 2.03 -4.08
CA TRP A 85 3.07 1.37 -3.45
C TRP A 85 3.88 2.37 -2.64
N LEU A 86 4.02 2.08 -1.35
CA LEU A 86 4.82 2.86 -0.41
C LEU A 86 5.99 2.03 0.09
N ASP A 87 7.21 2.56 0.04
CA ASP A 87 8.37 1.87 0.61
C ASP A 87 8.35 1.96 2.15
N GLN A 88 7.78 0.92 2.77
CA GLN A 88 7.46 0.87 4.20
C GLN A 88 7.71 -0.52 4.79
N GLU A 89 8.86 -1.09 4.44
CA GLU A 89 9.33 -2.38 4.95
C GLU A 89 9.24 -2.46 6.49
N GLY A 90 8.94 -3.65 7.00
CA GLY A 90 8.93 -3.92 8.43
C GLY A 90 7.92 -3.06 9.21
N LYS A 91 6.74 -2.79 8.60
CA LYS A 91 5.75 -1.83 9.12
C LYS A 91 6.35 -0.42 9.33
N GLY A 92 7.17 0.03 8.39
CA GLY A 92 7.84 1.33 8.42
C GLY A 92 9.01 1.42 9.40
N ASN A 93 9.37 0.32 10.09
CA ASN A 93 10.57 0.28 10.93
C ASN A 93 11.83 -0.12 10.13
N GLY A 94 11.66 -0.52 8.87
CA GLY A 94 12.73 -0.95 7.99
C GLY A 94 13.21 -2.38 8.26
N HIS A 95 14.09 -2.86 7.37
CA HIS A 95 14.57 -4.23 7.37
C HIS A 95 15.45 -4.57 8.59
N PHE A 96 16.19 -3.59 9.11
CA PHE A 96 17.02 -3.78 10.30
C PHE A 96 16.19 -4.17 11.53
N ALA A 97 15.05 -3.49 11.75
CA ALA A 97 14.14 -3.82 12.84
C ALA A 97 13.55 -5.23 12.68
N LEU A 98 13.22 -5.63 11.44
CA LEU A 98 12.74 -6.97 11.12
C LEU A 98 13.75 -8.03 11.58
N LEU A 99 15.01 -7.91 11.17
CA LEU A 99 16.06 -8.86 11.55
C LEU A 99 16.37 -8.84 13.05
N LYS A 100 16.39 -7.67 13.68
CA LYS A 100 16.59 -7.55 15.14
C LYS A 100 15.49 -8.25 15.94
N SER A 101 14.26 -8.28 15.44
CA SER A 101 13.10 -8.85 16.12
C SER A 101 12.94 -10.37 15.98
N VAL A 102 13.81 -11.04 15.21
CA VAL A 102 13.65 -12.46 14.84
C VAL A 102 13.62 -13.38 16.06
N GLU A 103 14.44 -13.13 17.08
CA GLU A 103 14.47 -13.97 18.29
C GLU A 103 13.12 -13.95 19.02
N TYR A 104 12.48 -12.78 19.08
CA TYR A 104 11.14 -12.64 19.66
C TYR A 104 10.06 -13.31 18.82
N LYS A 105 10.21 -13.29 17.49
CA LYS A 105 9.32 -14.03 16.59
C LYS A 105 9.41 -15.54 16.77
N ARG A 106 10.62 -16.07 17.01
CA ARG A 106 10.84 -17.51 17.24
C ARG A 106 10.17 -18.03 18.50
N ILE A 107 10.02 -17.18 19.52
CA ILE A 107 9.29 -17.52 20.75
C ILE A 107 7.78 -17.24 20.68
N GLY A 108 7.26 -16.90 19.49
CA GLY A 108 5.82 -16.82 19.21
C GLY A 108 5.20 -15.43 19.33
N LEU A 109 5.97 -14.36 19.54
CA LEU A 109 5.39 -13.01 19.60
C LEU A 109 4.79 -12.62 18.25
N ALA A 110 3.72 -11.83 18.27
CA ALA A 110 3.27 -11.15 17.06
C ALA A 110 4.33 -10.14 16.62
N GLN A 111 4.41 -9.85 15.32
CA GLN A 111 5.46 -8.98 14.77
C GLN A 111 5.47 -7.58 15.40
N ALA A 112 4.28 -7.05 15.77
CA ALA A 112 4.18 -5.76 16.44
C ALA A 112 4.84 -5.77 17.83
N ASP A 113 4.62 -6.83 18.61
CA ASP A 113 5.21 -7.00 19.94
C ASP A 113 6.72 -7.24 19.85
N ALA A 114 7.14 -8.02 18.84
CA ALA A 114 8.55 -8.29 18.58
C ALA A 114 9.33 -7.01 18.24
N TYR A 115 8.73 -6.05 17.52
CA TYR A 115 9.34 -4.73 17.28
C TYR A 115 9.49 -3.91 18.55
N GLU A 116 8.46 -3.88 19.39
CA GLU A 116 8.48 -3.14 20.65
C GLU A 116 9.56 -3.68 21.60
N ALA A 117 9.71 -5.00 21.66
CA ALA A 117 10.74 -5.67 22.47
C ALA A 117 12.18 -5.31 22.06
N VAL A 118 12.41 -4.89 20.81
CA VAL A 118 13.72 -4.42 20.32
C VAL A 118 13.80 -2.89 20.15
N GLY A 119 12.87 -2.14 20.77
CA GLY A 119 12.92 -0.68 20.84
C GLY A 119 12.34 0.07 19.63
N PHE A 120 11.57 -0.61 18.78
CA PHE A 120 10.91 -0.03 17.61
C PHE A 120 9.40 0.16 17.83
N LYS A 121 8.74 0.91 16.95
CA LYS A 121 7.29 1.11 17.03
C LYS A 121 6.56 -0.15 16.59
N ARG A 122 5.44 -0.45 17.23
CA ARG A 122 4.51 -1.53 16.80
C ARG A 122 4.09 -1.41 15.33
N ASP A 123 3.90 -0.16 14.87
CA ASP A 123 3.59 0.20 13.50
C ASP A 123 4.03 1.65 13.22
N ALA A 124 5.17 1.83 12.55
CA ALA A 124 5.73 3.12 12.17
C ALA A 124 5.21 3.65 10.83
N ARG A 125 4.30 2.93 10.15
CA ARG A 125 3.79 3.33 8.83
C ARG A 125 3.01 4.63 8.90
N ASP A 126 3.14 5.37 7.80
CA ASP A 126 2.50 6.65 7.58
C ASP A 126 1.79 6.65 6.23
N TYR A 127 0.48 6.83 6.24
CA TYR A 127 -0.34 6.78 5.02
C TYR A 127 -0.71 8.17 4.48
N ARG A 128 -0.13 9.24 5.03
CA ARG A 128 -0.32 10.62 4.55
C ARG A 128 0.05 10.78 3.08
N VAL A 129 1.19 10.22 2.70
CA VAL A 129 1.68 10.23 1.31
C VAL A 129 0.66 9.61 0.35
N ALA A 130 -0.05 8.56 0.76
CA ALA A 130 -1.11 7.97 -0.07
C ALA A 130 -2.31 8.91 -0.22
N ALA A 131 -2.69 9.68 0.81
CA ALA A 131 -3.73 10.69 0.69
C ALA A 131 -3.30 11.82 -0.26
N ASP A 132 -2.07 12.30 -0.14
CA ASP A 132 -1.53 13.34 -1.03
C ASP A 132 -1.54 12.86 -2.50
N ILE A 133 -1.10 11.63 -2.76
CA ILE A 133 -1.16 11.01 -4.09
C ILE A 133 -2.59 10.92 -4.60
N LEU A 134 -3.55 10.47 -3.80
CA LEU A 134 -4.95 10.36 -4.23
C LEU A 134 -5.57 11.71 -4.58
N ASN A 135 -5.25 12.75 -3.80
CA ASN A 135 -5.67 14.12 -4.09
C ASN A 135 -5.07 14.63 -5.40
N GLU A 136 -3.77 14.40 -5.62
CA GLU A 136 -3.07 14.77 -6.86
C GLU A 136 -3.61 14.03 -8.09
N LEU A 137 -4.09 12.79 -7.91
CA LEU A 137 -4.75 12.01 -8.96
C LEU A 137 -6.19 12.44 -9.26
N GLY A 138 -6.77 13.36 -8.48
CA GLY A 138 -8.10 13.93 -8.73
C GLY A 138 -9.28 13.01 -8.42
N VAL A 139 -9.09 11.90 -7.69
CA VAL A 139 -10.19 10.99 -7.35
C VAL A 139 -11.14 11.64 -6.34
N LYS A 140 -12.46 11.48 -6.54
CA LYS A 140 -13.47 12.04 -5.63
C LYS A 140 -13.77 11.15 -4.44
N SER A 141 -13.69 9.83 -4.62
CA SER A 141 -13.86 8.86 -3.54
C SER A 141 -13.27 7.50 -3.92
N ILE A 142 -12.95 6.71 -2.90
CA ILE A 142 -12.37 5.37 -3.06
C ILE A 142 -13.15 4.29 -2.29
N ARG A 143 -13.08 3.06 -2.79
CA ARG A 143 -13.39 1.84 -2.01
C ARG A 143 -12.08 1.14 -1.68
N MET A 144 -11.76 1.00 -0.40
CA MET A 144 -10.46 0.50 0.02
C MET A 144 -10.41 -1.03 0.07
N LEU A 145 -9.38 -1.60 -0.56
CA LEU A 145 -8.97 -2.99 -0.40
C LEU A 145 -8.04 -3.11 0.82
N THR A 146 -8.61 -3.26 2.02
CA THR A 146 -7.80 -3.36 3.24
C THR A 146 -8.49 -4.04 4.41
N ASN A 147 -7.68 -4.76 5.19
CA ASN A 147 -8.05 -5.28 6.51
C ASN A 147 -7.47 -4.42 7.65
N ASN A 148 -6.83 -3.28 7.35
CA ASN A 148 -6.19 -2.41 8.34
C ASN A 148 -7.02 -1.13 8.56
N PRO A 149 -7.76 -0.99 9.67
CA PRO A 149 -8.58 0.20 9.93
C PRO A 149 -7.74 1.49 10.00
N LYS A 150 -6.47 1.42 10.45
CA LYS A 150 -5.56 2.57 10.50
C LYS A 150 -5.38 3.24 9.13
N LYS A 151 -5.41 2.47 8.03
CA LYS A 151 -5.30 3.03 6.67
C LYS A 151 -6.52 3.90 6.35
N VAL A 152 -7.71 3.38 6.63
CA VAL A 152 -8.99 4.07 6.41
C VAL A 152 -9.04 5.34 7.24
N ASP A 153 -8.75 5.24 8.54
CA ASP A 153 -8.76 6.39 9.46
C ASP A 153 -7.79 7.48 9.02
N THR A 154 -6.59 7.09 8.58
CA THR A 154 -5.59 8.04 8.09
C THR A 154 -6.11 8.73 6.83
N LEU A 155 -6.50 7.99 5.80
CA LEU A 155 -6.96 8.61 4.54
C LEU A 155 -8.16 9.54 4.75
N THR A 156 -9.15 9.12 5.54
CA THR A 156 -10.32 9.94 5.88
C THR A 156 -9.90 11.23 6.61
N LYS A 157 -8.98 11.14 7.57
CA LYS A 157 -8.46 12.31 8.30
C LYS A 157 -7.75 13.31 7.38
N TYR A 158 -7.15 12.83 6.28
CA TYR A 158 -6.48 13.65 5.27
C TYR A 158 -7.39 14.00 4.07
N GLY A 159 -8.71 13.94 4.26
CA GLY A 159 -9.69 14.48 3.32
C GLY A 159 -10.13 13.52 2.21
N ILE A 160 -9.65 12.28 2.20
CA ILE A 160 -10.08 11.28 1.22
C ILE A 160 -11.44 10.72 1.61
N ARG A 161 -12.43 10.81 0.72
CA ARG A 161 -13.73 10.17 0.92
C ARG A 161 -13.62 8.65 0.70
N VAL A 162 -13.59 7.89 1.79
CA VAL A 162 -13.68 6.42 1.73
C VAL A 162 -15.14 6.00 1.72
N ALA A 163 -15.65 5.58 0.56
CA ALA A 163 -17.04 5.18 0.34
C ALA A 163 -17.35 3.76 0.87
N GLY A 164 -16.32 2.92 1.01
CA GLY A 164 -16.47 1.58 1.54
C GLY A 164 -15.14 0.86 1.71
N ILE A 165 -15.20 -0.28 2.40
CA ILE A 165 -14.07 -1.20 2.59
C ILE A 165 -14.48 -2.53 1.99
N LYS A 166 -13.57 -3.14 1.23
CA LYS A 166 -13.70 -4.50 0.71
C LYS A 166 -12.50 -5.31 1.21
N ALA A 167 -12.77 -6.52 1.71
CA ALA A 167 -11.72 -7.44 2.09
C ALA A 167 -10.85 -7.77 0.86
N THR A 168 -9.56 -7.98 1.08
CA THR A 168 -8.63 -8.36 0.01
C THR A 168 -8.62 -9.88 -0.15
N GLU A 169 -9.74 -10.39 -0.62
CA GLU A 169 -10.03 -11.80 -0.91
C GLU A 169 -10.88 -11.87 -2.19
N LEU A 170 -10.79 -13.00 -2.90
CA LEU A 170 -11.56 -13.25 -4.13
C LEU A 170 -12.93 -13.86 -3.85
#